data_AF-A0A3B8RTA4-F1
#
_entry.id   AF-A0A3B8RTA4-F1
#
_cell.length_a   1.000
_cell.length_b   1.000
_cell.length_c   1.000
_cell.angle_alpha   90.00
_cell.angle_beta   90.00
_cell.angle_gamma   90.00
#
_symmetry.space_group_name_H-M   'P 1'
#
loop_
_entity.id
_entity.type
_entity.pdbx_description
1 polymer ?
#
loop_
_entity_poly.entity_id
_entity_poly.type
_entity_poly.pdbx_seq_one_letter_code
_entity_poly.pdbx_strand_id
1 'polypeptide(L)'
;ELLRTYKWLYTSLNKLIAELNELKEKDSTHREKRDVLEFQIKEIDAVSPQVGEEEKLSSELNILENSEKLLSLSNRIYEELYESENSIQDKLGKIKNDLIELAKIDSLFDESNKECETALTLINDISDNIRKYKAKIEIEPEQVEAIRERLGTINLLKKKYGGSIEALLELRRKIGEEFHVADTYSQSIADLEKKIKAVRENASSAAEKLSKERISISKKVKKEIELILAELGIPNAKFEVRISQKELTLNDENSLRFNNKNFAYDSNGCDDVEFYISTNVGEDVKPLAKVASGGEVSRVMLALKSVLAKSDKLPLLIFDEIDSGISGNIAQKVGLSLKSLASFHQIIAITHLPQIAAFSDHHYAIEKKTVEDRVISSIRKLDDRGKVIEVAKLLSGEKVTDASIKSARELIELKIS
;
A
#
# COMPACT_ATOMS: atom_id res chain seq x y z
N GLU A 1 10.88 -7.77 -26.68
CA GLU A 1 10.55 -8.88 -25.77
C GLU A 1 11.23 -8.75 -24.41
N LEU A 2 12.57 -8.68 -24.35
CA LEU A 2 13.36 -8.50 -23.11
C LEU A 2 12.83 -7.39 -22.18
N LEU A 3 12.53 -6.21 -22.72
CA LEU A 3 11.98 -5.09 -21.93
C LEU A 3 10.60 -5.41 -21.34
N ARG A 4 9.76 -6.20 -22.02
CA ARG A 4 8.44 -6.61 -21.50
C ARG A 4 8.61 -7.58 -20.33
N THR A 5 9.49 -8.57 -20.48
CA THR A 5 9.82 -9.53 -19.42
C THR A 5 10.38 -8.81 -18.19
N TYR A 6 11.32 -7.89 -18.41
CA TYR A 6 11.87 -7.06 -17.32
C TYR A 6 10.79 -6.21 -16.64
N LYS A 7 9.93 -5.52 -17.40
CA LYS A 7 8.83 -4.71 -16.84
C LYS A 7 7.88 -5.54 -15.98
N TRP A 8 7.53 -6.74 -16.43
CA TRP A 8 6.67 -7.64 -15.65
C TRP A 8 7.33 -8.04 -14.32
N LEU A 9 8.62 -8.41 -14.34
CA LEU A 9 9.39 -8.73 -13.14
C LEU A 9 9.53 -7.52 -12.20
N TYR A 10 9.78 -6.32 -12.74
CA TYR A 10 9.86 -5.07 -11.99
C TYR A 10 8.56 -4.77 -11.25
N THR A 11 7.41 -4.86 -11.95
CA THR A 11 6.09 -4.64 -11.33
C THR A 11 5.80 -5.68 -10.26
N SER A 12 6.12 -6.96 -10.51
CA SER A 12 5.95 -8.02 -9.52
C SER A 12 6.84 -7.81 -8.28
N LEU A 13 8.09 -7.40 -8.48
CA LEU A 13 9.03 -7.14 -7.39
C LEU A 13 8.54 -6.00 -6.50
N ASN A 14 8.16 -4.87 -7.09
CA ASN A 14 7.67 -3.72 -6.34
C ASN A 14 6.36 -4.02 -5.58
N LYS A 15 5.48 -4.83 -6.17
CA LYS A 15 4.26 -5.28 -5.49
C LYS A 15 4.57 -6.10 -4.24
N LEU A 16 5.48 -7.07 -4.35
CA LEU A 16 5.89 -7.90 -3.21
C LEU A 16 6.62 -7.09 -2.14
N ILE A 17 7.47 -6.13 -2.53
CA ILE A 17 8.15 -5.24 -1.57
C ILE A 17 7.13 -4.37 -0.83
N ALA A 18 6.12 -3.83 -1.52
CA ALA A 18 5.05 -3.07 -0.88
C ALA A 18 4.25 -3.93 0.12
N GLU A 19 3.89 -5.15 -0.27
CA GLU A 19 3.19 -6.12 0.58
C GLU A 19 4.02 -6.50 1.82
N LEU A 20 5.34 -6.69 1.66
CA LEU A 20 6.26 -6.95 2.77
C LEU A 20 6.31 -5.77 3.75
N ASN A 21 6.41 -4.54 3.24
CA ASN A 21 6.48 -3.36 4.09
C ASN A 21 5.18 -3.15 4.88
N GLU A 22 4.03 -3.33 4.25
CA GLU A 22 2.73 -3.28 4.93
C GLU A 22 2.62 -4.36 6.03
N LEU A 23 3.11 -5.57 5.74
CA LEU A 23 3.10 -6.66 6.70
C LEU A 23 4.07 -6.42 7.86
N LYS A 24 5.25 -5.85 7.61
CA LYS A 24 6.22 -5.47 8.65
C LYS A 24 5.67 -4.35 9.55
N GLU A 25 4.95 -3.38 8.98
CA GLU A 25 4.28 -2.33 9.76
C GLU A 25 3.17 -2.91 10.66
N LYS A 26 2.35 -3.83 10.11
CA LYS A 26 1.35 -4.57 10.89
C LYS A 26 1.99 -5.40 12.00
N ASP A 27 3.07 -6.14 11.71
CA ASP A 27 3.78 -6.93 12.73
C ASP A 27 4.39 -6.03 13.82
N SER A 28 4.99 -4.89 13.46
CA SER A 28 5.53 -3.92 14.42
C SER A 28 4.45 -3.36 15.36
N THR A 29 3.33 -2.90 14.80
CA THR A 29 2.20 -2.38 15.59
C THR A 29 1.56 -3.45 16.47
N HIS A 30 1.52 -4.71 16.01
CA HIS A 30 1.09 -5.85 16.82
C HIS A 30 2.08 -6.15 17.96
N ARG A 31 3.40 -6.10 17.71
CA ARG A 31 4.43 -6.31 18.75
C ARG A 31 4.40 -5.24 19.83
N GLU A 32 4.23 -3.96 19.48
CA GLU A 32 4.10 -2.88 20.46
C GLU A 32 2.89 -3.09 21.39
N LYS A 33 1.77 -3.58 20.84
CA LYS A 33 0.61 -3.96 21.64
C LYS A 33 0.86 -5.20 22.48
N ARG A 34 1.65 -6.15 21.98
CA ARG A 34 1.94 -7.43 22.65
C ARG A 34 2.50 -7.24 24.06
N ASP A 35 3.44 -6.33 24.27
CA ASP A 35 4.03 -6.11 25.60
C ASP A 35 2.99 -5.61 26.61
N VAL A 36 2.12 -4.69 26.19
CA VAL A 36 1.01 -4.18 27.00
C VAL A 36 0.01 -5.29 27.31
N LEU A 37 -0.34 -6.08 26.29
CA LEU A 37 -1.29 -7.19 26.40
C LEU A 37 -0.74 -8.34 27.27
N GLU A 38 0.56 -8.62 27.19
CA GLU A 38 1.24 -9.62 28.04
C GLU A 38 1.22 -9.18 29.50
N PHE A 39 1.48 -7.90 29.76
CA PHE A 39 1.38 -7.33 31.10
C PHE A 39 -0.04 -7.44 31.65
N GLN A 40 -1.05 -7.12 30.83
CA GLN A 40 -2.47 -7.25 31.21
C GLN A 40 -2.84 -8.69 31.55
N ILE A 41 -2.47 -9.67 30.72
CA ILE A 41 -2.73 -11.10 31.01
C ILE A 41 -2.03 -11.52 32.31
N LYS A 42 -0.74 -11.17 32.49
CA LYS A 42 -0.01 -11.54 33.73
C LYS A 42 -0.68 -10.98 34.98
N GLU A 43 -1.18 -9.76 34.91
CA GLU A 43 -1.89 -9.13 36.04
C GLU A 43 -3.23 -9.81 36.33
N ILE A 44 -3.99 -10.18 35.28
CA ILE A 44 -5.27 -10.91 35.43
C ILE A 44 -5.04 -12.32 35.97
N ASP A 45 -4.05 -13.03 35.43
CA ASP A 45 -3.74 -14.41 35.79
C ASP A 45 -3.16 -14.52 37.20
N ALA A 46 -2.39 -13.52 37.66
CA ALA A 46 -1.88 -13.47 39.03
C ALA A 46 -3.02 -13.41 40.07
N VAL A 47 -4.13 -12.72 39.76
CA VAL A 47 -5.29 -12.63 40.67
C VAL A 47 -6.25 -13.79 40.48
N SER A 48 -6.38 -14.32 39.26
CA SER A 48 -7.26 -15.46 38.92
C SER A 48 -8.67 -15.32 39.52
N PRO A 49 -9.41 -14.24 39.20
CA PRO A 49 -10.75 -14.02 39.73
C PRO A 49 -11.75 -15.04 39.17
N GLN A 50 -12.70 -15.48 39.99
CA GLN A 50 -13.77 -16.39 39.58
C GLN A 50 -15.14 -15.73 39.56
N VAL A 51 -16.00 -16.17 38.64
CA VAL A 51 -17.39 -15.70 38.54
C VAL A 51 -18.14 -16.09 39.81
N GLY A 52 -18.85 -15.13 40.42
CA GLY A 52 -19.58 -15.32 41.67
C GLY A 52 -18.69 -15.41 42.93
N GLU A 53 -17.37 -15.20 42.81
CA GLU A 53 -16.46 -15.18 43.97
C GLU A 53 -16.74 -13.96 44.86
N GLU A 54 -16.91 -12.78 44.26
CA GLU A 54 -17.16 -11.53 44.99
C GLU A 54 -18.45 -11.58 45.81
N GLU A 55 -19.53 -12.11 45.25
CA GLU A 55 -20.82 -12.24 45.92
C GLU A 55 -20.72 -13.17 47.14
N LYS A 56 -20.01 -14.28 46.99
CA LYS A 56 -19.75 -15.23 48.09
C LYS A 56 -18.92 -14.59 49.19
N LEU A 57 -17.79 -14.00 48.84
CA LEU A 57 -16.88 -13.35 49.78
C LEU A 57 -17.53 -12.15 50.49
N SER A 58 -18.36 -11.37 49.78
CA SER A 58 -19.09 -10.25 50.39
C SER A 58 -20.16 -10.72 51.36
N SER A 59 -20.89 -11.79 51.03
CA SER A 59 -21.85 -12.42 51.94
C SER A 59 -21.16 -12.97 53.19
N GLU A 60 -20.01 -13.63 53.01
CA GLU A 60 -19.20 -14.19 54.09
C GLU A 60 -18.63 -13.09 55.00
N LEU A 61 -18.06 -12.03 54.41
CA LEU A 61 -17.55 -10.88 55.15
C LEU A 61 -18.64 -10.22 56.00
N ASN A 62 -19.84 -10.04 55.46
CA ASN A 62 -20.95 -9.45 56.21
C ASN A 62 -21.34 -10.31 57.43
N ILE A 63 -21.27 -11.65 57.32
CA ILE A 63 -21.54 -12.54 58.46
C ILE A 63 -20.42 -12.41 59.51
N LEU A 64 -19.16 -12.42 59.08
CA LEU A 64 -18.00 -12.35 59.98
C LEU A 64 -17.88 -10.98 60.70
N GLU A 65 -18.12 -9.87 60.00
CA GLU A 65 -18.12 -8.52 60.59
C GLU A 65 -19.24 -8.33 61.62
N ASN A 66 -20.35 -9.04 61.44
CA ASN A 66 -21.47 -9.03 62.38
C ASN A 66 -21.43 -10.20 63.37
N SER A 67 -20.35 -10.99 63.42
CA SER A 67 -20.25 -12.20 64.26
C SER A 67 -20.51 -11.94 65.75
N GLU A 68 -19.95 -10.86 66.32
CA GLU A 68 -20.20 -10.45 67.71
C GLU A 68 -21.68 -10.10 67.96
N LYS A 69 -22.29 -9.38 67.01
CA LYS A 69 -23.70 -8.99 67.07
C LYS A 69 -24.62 -10.21 66.90
N LEU A 70 -24.27 -11.12 66.00
CA LEU A 70 -24.98 -12.37 65.79
C LEU A 70 -24.90 -13.27 67.02
N LEU A 71 -23.72 -13.37 67.65
CA LEU A 71 -23.52 -14.15 68.87
C LEU A 71 -24.32 -13.57 70.04
N SER A 72 -24.25 -12.25 70.26
CA SER A 72 -25.00 -11.59 71.34
C SER A 72 -26.51 -11.69 71.16
N LEU A 73 -27.03 -11.50 69.94
CA LEU A 73 -28.45 -11.69 69.63
C LEU A 73 -28.89 -13.15 69.80
N SER A 74 -28.07 -14.11 69.32
CA SER A 74 -28.37 -15.54 69.45
C SER A 74 -28.37 -16.00 70.91
N ASN A 75 -27.42 -15.49 71.73
CA ASN A 75 -27.40 -15.74 73.17
C ASN A 75 -28.67 -15.25 73.84
N ARG A 76 -29.06 -13.99 73.59
CA ARG A 76 -30.27 -13.41 74.17
C ARG A 76 -31.53 -14.18 73.79
N ILE A 77 -31.68 -14.55 72.51
CA ILE A 77 -32.83 -15.33 72.04
C ILE A 77 -32.86 -16.71 72.72
N TYR A 78 -31.72 -17.38 72.82
CA TYR A 78 -31.64 -18.69 73.46
C TYR A 78 -31.93 -18.63 74.97
N GLU A 79 -31.44 -17.60 75.66
CA GLU A 79 -31.73 -17.35 77.07
C GLU A 79 -33.21 -17.10 77.33
N GLU A 80 -33.87 -16.28 76.52
CA GLU A 80 -35.30 -15.97 76.66
C GLU A 80 -36.20 -17.18 76.35
N LEU A 81 -35.81 -18.00 75.38
CA LEU A 81 -36.61 -19.15 74.97
C LEU A 81 -36.44 -20.38 75.87
N TYR A 82 -35.21 -20.66 76.34
CA TYR A 82 -34.86 -21.94 76.97
C TYR A 82 -34.04 -21.83 78.28
N GLU A 83 -32.96 -21.04 78.30
CA GLU A 83 -31.92 -21.16 79.36
C GLU A 83 -32.24 -20.43 80.68
N SER A 84 -33.08 -19.39 80.66
CA SER A 84 -33.41 -18.61 81.86
C SER A 84 -34.42 -19.31 82.79
N GLU A 85 -34.26 -19.13 84.11
CA GLU A 85 -35.32 -19.47 85.06
C GLU A 85 -36.55 -18.61 84.74
N ASN A 86 -37.66 -19.24 84.33
CA ASN A 86 -38.87 -18.57 83.81
C ASN A 86 -38.81 -18.20 82.31
N SER A 87 -38.12 -19.02 81.51
CA SER A 87 -38.11 -18.97 80.04
C SER A 87 -39.52 -19.06 79.44
N ILE A 88 -39.65 -18.70 78.16
CA ILE A 88 -40.93 -18.84 77.44
C ILE A 88 -41.39 -20.31 77.43
N GLN A 89 -40.45 -21.26 77.27
CA GLN A 89 -40.75 -22.68 77.36
C GLN A 89 -41.27 -23.07 78.74
N ASP A 90 -40.64 -22.62 79.84
CA ASP A 90 -41.09 -22.92 81.20
C ASP A 90 -42.50 -22.36 81.47
N LYS A 91 -42.76 -21.12 81.02
CA LYS A 91 -44.06 -20.46 81.17
C LYS A 91 -45.15 -21.19 80.39
N LEU A 92 -44.87 -21.56 79.15
CA LEU A 92 -45.82 -22.34 78.34
C LEU A 92 -46.02 -23.75 78.89
N GLY A 93 -44.98 -24.37 79.47
CA GLY A 93 -45.10 -25.64 80.16
C GLY A 93 -46.05 -25.57 81.36
N LYS A 94 -45.98 -24.49 82.15
CA LYS A 94 -46.94 -24.23 83.24
C LYS A 94 -48.36 -24.02 82.71
N ILE A 95 -48.52 -23.20 81.67
CA ILE A 95 -49.83 -22.97 81.02
C ILE A 95 -50.42 -24.27 80.47
N LYS A 96 -49.59 -25.13 79.87
CA LYS A 96 -50.01 -26.46 79.40
C LYS A 96 -50.53 -27.32 80.56
N ASN A 97 -49.84 -27.34 81.69
CA ASN A 97 -50.31 -28.08 82.87
C ASN A 97 -51.67 -27.55 83.38
N ASP A 98 -51.85 -26.24 83.41
CA ASP A 98 -53.13 -25.63 83.79
C ASP A 98 -54.25 -25.95 82.78
N LEU A 99 -53.94 -25.97 81.48
CA LEU A 99 -54.87 -26.38 80.42
C LEU A 99 -55.24 -27.86 80.52
N ILE A 100 -54.33 -28.73 80.92
CA ILE A 100 -54.61 -30.15 81.19
C ILE A 100 -55.61 -30.29 82.35
N GLU A 101 -55.43 -29.53 83.43
CA GLU A 101 -56.38 -29.54 84.54
C GLU A 101 -57.75 -28.94 84.15
N LEU A 102 -57.78 -27.89 83.33
CA LEU A 102 -59.02 -27.32 82.80
C LEU A 102 -59.75 -28.30 81.86
N ALA A 103 -59.03 -29.01 80.99
CA ALA A 103 -59.61 -29.99 80.08
C ALA A 103 -60.24 -31.19 80.80
N LYS A 104 -59.77 -31.53 82.02
CA LYS A 104 -60.43 -32.52 82.89
C LYS A 104 -61.79 -32.04 83.41
N ILE A 105 -62.00 -30.73 83.51
CA ILE A 105 -63.24 -30.11 84.01
C ILE A 105 -64.21 -29.84 82.83
N ASP A 106 -63.69 -29.29 81.73
CA ASP A 106 -64.46 -28.95 80.53
C ASP A 106 -63.68 -29.31 79.26
N SER A 107 -64.23 -30.23 78.47
CA SER A 107 -63.63 -30.72 77.23
C SER A 107 -63.46 -29.65 76.15
N LEU A 108 -64.09 -28.47 76.28
CA LEU A 108 -63.87 -27.34 75.37
C LEU A 108 -62.40 -26.90 75.33
N PHE A 109 -61.60 -27.18 76.38
CA PHE A 109 -60.19 -26.80 76.45
C PHE A 109 -59.21 -27.83 75.84
N ASP A 110 -59.68 -28.99 75.35
CA ASP A 110 -58.82 -30.00 74.71
C ASP A 110 -58.12 -29.49 73.45
N GLU A 111 -58.81 -28.66 72.66
CA GLU A 111 -58.26 -28.05 71.45
C GLU A 111 -57.15 -27.05 71.80
N SER A 112 -57.40 -26.15 72.76
CA SER A 112 -56.39 -25.20 73.24
C SER A 112 -55.17 -25.88 73.87
N ASN A 113 -55.34 -27.02 74.53
CA ASN A 113 -54.23 -27.81 75.07
C ASN A 113 -53.34 -28.37 73.94
N LYS A 114 -53.95 -28.91 72.86
CA LYS A 114 -53.22 -29.38 71.67
C LYS A 114 -52.49 -28.25 70.95
N GLU A 115 -53.11 -27.08 70.85
CA GLU A 115 -52.46 -25.88 70.29
C GLU A 115 -51.26 -25.44 71.14
N CYS A 116 -51.39 -25.45 72.47
CA CYS A 116 -50.30 -25.14 73.39
C CYS A 116 -49.13 -26.14 73.29
N GLU A 117 -49.43 -27.43 73.15
CA GLU A 117 -48.43 -28.47 72.90
C GLU A 117 -47.69 -28.26 71.56
N THR A 118 -48.42 -27.87 70.52
CA THR A 118 -47.83 -27.54 69.22
C THR A 118 -46.92 -26.32 69.33
N ALA A 119 -47.36 -25.27 70.04
CA ALA A 119 -46.55 -24.06 70.27
C ALA A 119 -45.26 -24.36 71.05
N LEU A 120 -45.32 -25.22 72.08
CA LEU A 120 -44.14 -25.69 72.81
C LEU A 120 -43.15 -26.43 71.90
N THR A 121 -43.66 -27.29 71.02
CA THR A 121 -42.82 -28.03 70.06
C THR A 121 -42.09 -27.06 69.12
N LEU A 122 -42.81 -26.09 68.56
CA LEU A 122 -42.23 -25.07 67.68
C LEU A 122 -41.17 -24.21 68.38
N ILE A 123 -41.38 -23.86 69.65
CA ILE A 123 -40.41 -23.07 70.42
C ILE A 123 -39.14 -23.87 70.73
N ASN A 124 -39.26 -25.17 70.98
CA ASN A 124 -38.11 -26.04 71.14
C ASN A 124 -37.30 -26.14 69.85
N ASP A 125 -37.97 -26.31 68.70
CA ASP A 125 -37.30 -26.35 67.39
C ASP A 125 -36.55 -25.06 67.09
N ILE A 126 -37.15 -23.89 67.39
CA ILE A 126 -36.48 -22.58 67.23
C ILE A 126 -35.27 -22.49 68.17
N SER A 127 -35.43 -22.86 69.44
CA SER A 127 -34.33 -22.86 70.43
C SER A 127 -33.17 -23.73 69.99
N ASP A 128 -33.45 -24.94 69.50
CA ASP A 128 -32.44 -25.86 68.98
C ASP A 128 -31.73 -25.32 67.74
N ASN A 129 -32.46 -24.66 66.84
CA ASN A 129 -31.86 -24.02 65.67
C ASN A 129 -30.94 -22.86 66.06
N ILE A 130 -31.36 -21.99 66.99
CA ILE A 130 -30.53 -20.91 67.54
C ILE A 130 -29.28 -21.50 68.22
N ARG A 131 -29.43 -22.56 69.01
CA ARG A 131 -28.31 -23.25 69.68
C ARG A 131 -27.29 -23.80 68.68
N LYS A 132 -27.77 -24.49 67.64
CA LYS A 132 -26.93 -25.03 66.56
C LYS A 132 -26.24 -23.91 65.78
N TYR A 133 -26.91 -22.79 65.54
CA TYR A 133 -26.33 -21.62 64.86
C TYR A 133 -25.26 -20.95 65.71
N LYS A 134 -25.54 -20.69 67.00
CA LYS A 134 -24.59 -20.14 67.98
C LYS A 134 -23.29 -20.94 68.03
N ALA A 135 -23.38 -22.28 68.02
CA ALA A 135 -22.22 -23.16 68.04
C ALA A 135 -21.34 -23.08 66.78
N LYS A 136 -21.82 -22.48 65.69
CA LYS A 136 -21.08 -22.28 64.43
C LYS A 136 -20.46 -20.88 64.30
N ILE A 137 -20.79 -19.95 65.19
CA ILE A 137 -20.25 -18.58 65.12
C ILE A 137 -18.83 -18.63 65.69
N GLU A 138 -17.84 -18.63 64.81
CA GLU A 138 -16.43 -18.47 65.14
C GLU A 138 -16.03 -17.01 64.88
N ILE A 139 -15.34 -16.39 65.84
CA ILE A 139 -14.82 -15.03 65.70
C ILE A 139 -13.34 -15.16 65.34
N GLU A 140 -13.04 -15.09 64.04
CA GLU A 140 -11.66 -15.13 63.53
C GLU A 140 -11.31 -13.82 62.81
N PRO A 141 -10.64 -12.87 63.49
CA PRO A 141 -10.24 -11.59 62.90
C PRO A 141 -9.32 -11.74 61.67
N GLU A 142 -8.50 -12.80 61.64
CA GLU A 142 -7.58 -13.08 60.52
C GLU A 142 -8.33 -13.42 59.22
N GLN A 143 -9.48 -14.10 59.31
CA GLN A 143 -10.32 -14.39 58.14
C GLN A 143 -10.95 -13.14 57.55
N VAL A 144 -11.38 -12.20 58.41
CA VAL A 144 -11.95 -10.91 57.98
C VAL A 144 -10.95 -10.12 57.14
N GLU A 145 -9.71 -10.00 57.61
CA GLU A 145 -8.67 -9.29 56.87
C GLU A 145 -8.28 -10.00 55.57
N ALA A 146 -8.16 -11.33 55.57
CA ALA A 146 -7.89 -12.10 54.34
C ALA A 146 -8.98 -11.90 53.27
N ILE A 147 -10.25 -11.92 53.67
CA ILE A 147 -11.38 -11.68 52.75
C ILE A 147 -11.39 -10.24 52.24
N ARG A 148 -11.08 -9.26 53.11
CA ARG A 148 -10.95 -7.84 52.70
C ARG A 148 -9.83 -7.63 51.69
N GLU A 149 -8.66 -8.22 51.93
CA GLU A 149 -7.54 -8.16 50.98
C GLU A 149 -7.89 -8.79 49.64
N ARG A 150 -8.55 -9.96 49.65
CA ARG A 150 -9.01 -10.63 48.42
C ARG A 150 -10.02 -9.78 47.65
N LEU A 151 -11.05 -9.25 48.31
CA LEU A 151 -12.05 -8.37 47.71
C LEU A 151 -11.43 -7.07 47.20
N GLY A 152 -10.46 -6.50 47.94
CA GLY A 152 -9.71 -5.31 47.52
C GLY A 152 -8.93 -5.55 46.23
N THR A 153 -8.26 -6.70 46.14
CA THR A 153 -7.48 -7.11 44.95
C THR A 153 -8.40 -7.27 43.73
N ILE A 154 -9.54 -7.94 43.90
CA ILE A 154 -10.55 -8.11 42.84
C ILE A 154 -11.11 -6.75 42.39
N ASN A 155 -11.40 -5.85 43.33
CA ASN A 155 -11.95 -4.52 43.02
C ASN A 155 -10.97 -3.61 42.28
N LEU A 156 -9.68 -3.63 42.64
CA LEU A 156 -8.65 -2.90 41.91
C LEU A 156 -8.56 -3.38 40.46
N LEU A 157 -8.59 -4.70 40.25
CA LEU A 157 -8.56 -5.32 38.93
C LEU A 157 -9.80 -4.92 38.10
N LYS A 158 -11.01 -5.01 38.69
CA LYS A 158 -12.27 -4.59 38.05
C LYS A 158 -12.21 -3.12 37.63
N LYS A 159 -11.74 -2.24 38.51
CA LYS A 159 -11.65 -0.80 38.22
C LYS A 159 -10.72 -0.50 37.04
N LYS A 160 -9.66 -1.31 36.87
CA LYS A 160 -8.68 -1.14 35.79
C LYS A 160 -9.16 -1.68 34.44
N TYR A 161 -9.99 -2.73 34.42
CA TYR A 161 -10.26 -3.54 33.21
C TYR A 161 -11.73 -3.78 32.84
N GLY A 162 -12.68 -2.99 33.35
CA GLY A 162 -14.05 -2.99 32.80
C GLY A 162 -15.20 -3.23 33.79
N GLY A 163 -14.94 -3.07 35.09
CA GLY A 163 -15.95 -2.96 36.14
C GLY A 163 -16.63 -4.25 36.58
N SER A 164 -16.41 -5.37 35.89
CA SER A 164 -16.97 -6.70 36.22
C SER A 164 -15.94 -7.82 35.99
N ILE A 165 -16.13 -8.96 36.65
CA ILE A 165 -15.26 -10.14 36.52
C ILE A 165 -15.45 -10.76 35.13
N GLU A 166 -16.68 -10.74 34.61
CA GLU A 166 -17.04 -11.26 33.29
C GLU A 166 -16.34 -10.48 32.18
N ALA A 167 -16.33 -9.14 32.26
CA ALA A 167 -15.61 -8.31 31.30
C ALA A 167 -14.09 -8.57 31.33
N LEU A 168 -13.54 -8.83 32.51
CA LEU A 168 -12.14 -9.17 32.72
C LEU A 168 -11.76 -10.51 32.06
N LEU A 169 -12.57 -11.54 32.26
CA LEU A 169 -12.35 -12.86 31.66
C LEU A 169 -12.53 -12.82 30.13
N GLU A 170 -13.50 -12.05 29.65
CA GLU A 170 -13.70 -11.84 28.22
C GLU A 170 -12.54 -11.04 27.59
N LEU A 171 -12.01 -10.03 28.30
CA LEU A 171 -10.81 -9.32 27.89
C LEU A 171 -9.63 -10.29 27.79
N ARG A 172 -9.37 -11.10 28.81
CA ARG A 172 -8.31 -12.13 28.79
C ARG A 172 -8.45 -13.05 27.58
N ARG A 173 -9.66 -13.53 27.31
CA ARG A 173 -9.95 -14.42 26.16
C ARG A 173 -9.61 -13.75 24.83
N LYS A 174 -10.08 -12.50 24.62
CA LYS A 174 -9.79 -11.71 23.42
C LYS A 174 -8.29 -11.49 23.22
N ILE A 175 -7.57 -11.14 24.29
CA ILE A 175 -6.12 -10.96 24.21
C ILE A 175 -5.44 -12.28 23.81
N GLY A 176 -5.86 -13.42 24.38
CA GLY A 176 -5.34 -14.74 24.00
C GLY A 176 -5.54 -15.07 22.51
N GLU A 177 -6.68 -14.72 21.93
CA GLU A 177 -6.93 -14.87 20.50
C GLU A 177 -6.02 -13.98 19.64
N GLU A 178 -5.76 -12.74 20.06
CA GLU A 178 -4.85 -11.82 19.37
C GLU A 178 -3.39 -12.33 19.37
N PHE A 179 -2.95 -12.99 20.43
CA PHE A 179 -1.59 -13.55 20.50
C PHE A 179 -1.33 -14.65 19.46
N HIS A 180 -2.34 -15.47 19.12
CA HIS A 180 -2.19 -16.52 18.11
C HIS A 180 -2.01 -15.98 16.68
N VAL A 181 -2.45 -14.75 16.41
CA VAL A 181 -2.29 -14.10 15.10
C VAL A 181 -0.82 -13.68 14.87
N ALA A 182 -0.09 -13.34 15.94
CA ALA A 182 1.28 -12.81 15.87
C ALA A 182 2.30 -13.81 15.27
N ASP A 183 2.19 -15.10 15.60
CA ASP A 183 3.09 -16.13 15.06
C ASP A 183 2.90 -16.34 13.54
N THR A 184 1.72 -16.00 13.02
CA THR A 184 1.42 -16.10 11.58
C THR A 184 2.15 -15.01 10.77
N TYR A 185 2.38 -13.82 11.35
CA TYR A 185 3.06 -12.72 10.67
C TYR A 185 4.53 -13.06 10.39
N SER A 186 5.24 -13.61 11.38
CA SER A 186 6.66 -13.97 11.23
C SER A 186 6.89 -14.96 10.09
N GLN A 187 6.05 -15.99 9.99
CA GLN A 187 6.12 -16.97 8.91
C GLN A 187 5.80 -16.33 7.54
N SER A 188 4.76 -15.50 7.48
CA SER A 188 4.35 -14.82 6.25
C SER A 188 5.41 -13.84 5.73
N ILE A 189 6.06 -13.10 6.64
CA ILE A 189 7.20 -12.22 6.32
C ILE A 189 8.35 -13.03 5.71
N ALA A 190 8.75 -14.14 6.34
CA ALA A 190 9.83 -14.99 5.84
C ALA A 190 9.54 -15.57 4.45
N ASP A 191 8.28 -15.94 4.19
CA ASP A 191 7.87 -16.47 2.88
C ASP A 191 7.84 -15.38 1.79
N LEU A 192 7.42 -14.15 2.13
CA LEU A 192 7.51 -13.00 1.23
C LEU A 192 8.97 -12.62 0.92
N GLU A 193 9.86 -12.61 1.91
CA GLU A 193 11.29 -12.32 1.70
C GLU A 193 11.95 -13.33 0.76
N LYS A 194 11.62 -14.63 0.88
CA LYS A 194 12.06 -15.66 -0.06
C LYS A 194 11.56 -15.41 -1.48
N LYS A 195 10.27 -15.07 -1.64
CA LYS A 195 9.68 -14.75 -2.95
C LYS A 195 10.34 -13.52 -3.58
N ILE A 196 10.55 -12.46 -2.80
CA ILE A 196 11.22 -11.24 -3.24
C ILE A 196 12.63 -11.56 -3.72
N LYS A 197 13.39 -12.36 -2.97
CA LYS A 197 14.74 -12.77 -3.36
C LYS A 197 14.74 -13.48 -4.73
N ALA A 198 13.85 -14.45 -4.92
CA ALA A 198 13.76 -15.19 -6.19
C ALA A 198 13.36 -14.29 -7.38
N VAL A 199 12.36 -13.40 -7.19
CA VAL A 199 11.94 -12.46 -8.23
C VAL A 199 13.05 -11.45 -8.53
N ARG A 200 13.79 -10.99 -7.51
CA ARG A 200 14.91 -10.05 -7.66
C ARG A 200 16.08 -10.66 -8.44
N GLU A 201 16.39 -11.93 -8.21
CA GLU A 201 17.41 -12.67 -8.98
C GLU A 201 17.01 -12.77 -10.47
N ASN A 202 15.74 -13.10 -10.74
CA ASN A 202 15.20 -13.13 -12.10
C ASN A 202 15.22 -11.74 -12.76
N ALA A 203 14.82 -10.69 -12.02
CA ALA A 203 14.86 -9.31 -12.49
C ALA A 203 16.29 -8.85 -12.80
N SER A 204 17.27 -9.25 -11.98
CA SER A 204 18.68 -8.96 -12.17
C SER A 204 19.23 -9.62 -13.43
N SER A 205 18.91 -10.89 -13.67
CA SER A 205 19.29 -11.59 -14.91
C SER A 205 18.64 -10.96 -16.16
N ALA A 206 17.37 -10.57 -16.06
CA ALA A 206 16.67 -9.89 -17.14
C ALA A 206 17.27 -8.49 -17.44
N ALA A 207 17.64 -7.73 -16.40
CA ALA A 207 18.31 -6.44 -16.53
C ALA A 207 19.68 -6.58 -17.20
N GLU A 208 20.49 -7.56 -16.79
CA GLU A 208 21.80 -7.81 -17.39
C GLU A 208 21.68 -8.17 -18.88
N LYS A 209 20.73 -9.05 -19.23
CA LYS A 209 20.46 -9.42 -20.63
C LYS A 209 20.01 -8.22 -21.45
N LEU A 210 19.12 -7.39 -20.89
CA LEU A 210 18.64 -6.18 -21.55
C LEU A 210 19.78 -5.19 -21.82
N SER A 211 20.68 -5.00 -20.84
CA SER A 211 21.84 -4.13 -20.97
C SER A 211 22.82 -4.61 -22.04
N LYS A 212 23.17 -5.90 -22.04
CA LYS A 212 24.03 -6.51 -23.07
C LYS A 212 23.46 -6.32 -24.47
N GLU A 213 22.15 -6.53 -24.63
CA GLU A 213 21.49 -6.37 -25.92
C GLU A 213 21.48 -4.90 -26.37
N ARG A 214 21.24 -3.95 -25.46
CA ARG A 214 21.35 -2.51 -25.74
C ARG A 214 22.73 -2.11 -26.22
N ILE A 215 23.79 -2.60 -25.58
CA ILE A 215 25.18 -2.34 -25.99
C ILE A 215 25.49 -2.95 -27.37
N SER A 216 24.91 -4.11 -27.68
CA SER A 216 25.06 -4.75 -28.99
C SER A 216 24.36 -3.95 -30.09
N ILE A 217 23.09 -3.58 -29.87
CA ILE A 217 22.28 -2.82 -30.83
C ILE A 217 22.81 -1.41 -31.02
N SER A 218 23.32 -0.76 -29.96
CA SER A 218 23.83 0.61 -30.04
C SER A 218 24.96 0.77 -31.06
N LYS A 219 25.80 -0.27 -31.23
CA LYS A 219 26.84 -0.31 -32.27
C LYS A 219 26.28 -0.36 -33.69
N LYS A 220 25.14 -1.02 -33.90
CA LYS A 220 24.45 -1.06 -35.20
C LYS A 220 23.78 0.28 -35.49
N VAL A 221 23.02 0.79 -34.52
CA VAL A 221 22.35 2.10 -34.58
C VAL A 221 23.36 3.20 -34.90
N LYS A 222 24.53 3.19 -34.24
CA LYS A 222 25.62 4.11 -34.54
C LYS A 222 26.00 4.12 -36.02
N LYS A 223 26.30 2.94 -36.58
CA LYS A 223 26.74 2.82 -37.98
C LYS A 223 25.66 3.25 -38.97
N GLU A 224 24.42 2.87 -38.71
CA GLU A 224 23.29 3.21 -39.58
C GLU A 224 23.02 4.72 -39.58
N ILE A 225 23.07 5.36 -38.41
CA ILE A 225 22.91 6.82 -38.29
C ILE A 225 24.05 7.55 -39.01
N GLU A 226 25.31 7.17 -38.77
CA GLU A 226 26.46 7.81 -39.43
C GLU A 226 26.39 7.69 -40.96
N LEU A 227 25.93 6.55 -41.49
CA LEU A 227 25.74 6.35 -42.92
C LEU A 227 24.66 7.28 -43.49
N ILE A 228 23.49 7.36 -42.84
CA ILE A 228 22.41 8.24 -43.29
C ILE A 228 22.83 9.71 -43.17
N LEU A 229 23.51 10.11 -42.10
CA LEU A 229 24.01 11.47 -41.94
C LEU A 229 24.96 11.87 -43.05
N ALA A 230 25.80 10.95 -43.53
CA ALA A 230 26.67 11.20 -44.68
C ALA A 230 25.89 11.45 -45.97
N GLU A 231 24.79 10.73 -46.18
CA GLU A 231 23.88 10.97 -47.29
C GLU A 231 23.14 12.32 -47.17
N LEU A 232 22.81 12.73 -45.94
CA LEU A 232 22.15 14.00 -45.64
C LEU A 232 23.11 15.21 -45.57
N GLY A 233 24.33 15.07 -46.08
CA GLY A 233 25.29 16.17 -46.19
C GLY A 233 26.14 16.43 -44.94
N ILE A 234 26.20 15.47 -44.01
CA ILE A 234 27.05 15.52 -42.81
C ILE A 234 28.02 14.32 -42.83
N PRO A 235 28.95 14.24 -43.80
CA PRO A 235 29.78 13.05 -44.05
C PRO A 235 30.76 12.70 -42.94
N ASN A 236 31.12 13.67 -42.11
CA ASN A 236 32.07 13.50 -41.01
C ASN A 236 31.39 13.40 -39.65
N ALA A 237 30.09 13.13 -39.62
CA ALA A 237 29.36 12.98 -38.37
C ALA A 237 29.93 11.82 -37.54
N LYS A 238 30.09 12.04 -36.24
CA LYS A 238 30.37 10.98 -35.27
C LYS A 238 29.18 10.85 -34.35
N PHE A 239 28.60 9.66 -34.30
CA PHE A 239 27.51 9.35 -33.38
C PHE A 239 28.00 8.39 -32.29
N GLU A 240 27.58 8.62 -31.06
CA GLU A 240 27.90 7.74 -29.93
C GLU A 240 26.67 7.55 -29.05
N VAL A 241 26.41 6.31 -28.69
CA VAL A 241 25.39 5.96 -27.69
C VAL A 241 26.14 5.62 -26.42
N ARG A 242 26.04 6.49 -25.42
CA ARG A 242 26.63 6.25 -24.11
C ARG A 242 25.60 5.56 -23.23
N ILE A 243 25.96 4.36 -22.78
CA ILE A 243 25.14 3.56 -21.88
C ILE A 243 25.92 3.45 -20.57
N SER A 244 25.35 4.00 -19.51
CA SER A 244 25.93 3.98 -18.18
C SER A 244 24.98 3.33 -17.19
N GLN A 245 25.52 2.85 -16.07
CA GLN A 245 24.73 2.23 -15.02
C GLN A 245 25.10 2.89 -13.70
N LYS A 246 24.09 3.23 -12.90
CA LYS A 246 24.31 3.84 -11.59
C LYS A 246 24.62 2.73 -10.58
N GLU A 247 25.92 2.53 -10.33
CA GLU A 247 26.40 1.63 -9.28
C GLU A 247 26.05 2.22 -7.89
N LEU A 248 25.54 1.38 -7.01
CA LEU A 248 25.18 1.72 -5.63
C LEU A 248 26.22 1.12 -4.67
N THR A 249 26.57 1.87 -3.62
CA THR A 249 27.40 1.36 -2.52
C THR A 249 26.61 0.34 -1.67
N LEU A 250 27.35 -0.50 -0.92
CA LEU A 250 26.94 -1.75 -0.25
C LEU A 250 25.44 -1.93 0.10
N ASN A 251 24.91 -3.10 -0.27
CA ASN A 251 23.66 -3.74 0.18
C ASN A 251 22.43 -2.84 0.30
N ASP A 252 22.18 -1.98 -0.69
CA ASP A 252 20.85 -1.41 -0.84
C ASP A 252 19.86 -2.55 -1.15
N GLU A 253 18.92 -2.79 -0.23
CA GLU A 253 17.87 -3.81 -0.40
C GLU A 253 17.03 -3.54 -1.65
N ASN A 254 17.03 -2.30 -2.16
CA ASN A 254 16.41 -1.91 -3.42
C ASN A 254 17.42 -1.77 -4.55
N SER A 255 18.25 -2.80 -4.76
CA SER A 255 19.15 -2.90 -5.92
C SER A 255 18.99 -4.22 -6.69
N LEU A 256 19.41 -4.21 -7.96
CA LEU A 256 19.60 -5.41 -8.76
C LEU A 256 21.09 -5.75 -8.81
N ARG A 257 21.41 -7.03 -8.63
CA ARG A 257 22.80 -7.49 -8.51
C ARG A 257 23.19 -8.40 -9.67
N PHE A 258 24.22 -7.99 -10.40
CA PHE A 258 24.89 -8.81 -11.41
C PHE A 258 26.37 -8.38 -11.49
N ASN A 259 27.25 -9.27 -11.95
CA ASN A 259 28.71 -9.01 -12.04
C ASN A 259 29.35 -8.52 -10.71
N ASN A 260 28.89 -9.04 -9.56
CA ASN A 260 29.33 -8.64 -8.22
C ASN A 260 29.15 -7.15 -7.87
N LYS A 261 28.25 -6.46 -8.57
CA LYS A 261 27.91 -5.05 -8.34
C LYS A 261 26.41 -4.88 -8.15
N ASN A 262 26.03 -3.83 -7.42
CA ASN A 262 24.64 -3.46 -7.20
C ASN A 262 24.32 -2.23 -8.06
N PHE A 263 23.20 -2.28 -8.77
CA PHE A 263 22.78 -1.20 -9.66
C PHE A 263 21.41 -0.68 -9.25
N ALA A 264 21.26 0.64 -9.34
CA ALA A 264 19.95 1.26 -9.34
C ALA A 264 19.15 0.77 -10.56
N TYR A 265 17.83 0.74 -10.40
CA TYR A 265 16.96 0.26 -11.46
C TYR A 265 15.62 0.99 -11.45
N ASP A 266 15.00 1.05 -12.61
CA ASP A 266 13.69 1.65 -12.82
C ASP A 266 12.81 0.74 -13.69
N SER A 267 11.66 1.24 -14.14
CA SER A 267 10.78 0.47 -15.03
C SER A 267 11.40 0.12 -16.40
N ASN A 268 12.52 0.74 -16.77
CA ASN A 268 13.20 0.57 -18.05
C ASN A 268 14.52 -0.19 -17.95
N GLY A 269 15.00 -0.54 -16.75
CA GLY A 269 16.20 -1.34 -16.56
C GLY A 269 17.19 -0.70 -15.59
N CYS A 270 18.47 -1.05 -15.75
CA CYS A 270 19.58 -0.47 -15.00
C CYS A 270 20.43 0.51 -15.82
N ASP A 271 20.06 0.72 -17.08
CA ASP A 271 20.85 1.52 -18.02
C ASP A 271 20.27 2.93 -18.14
N ASP A 272 21.14 3.92 -18.02
CA ASP A 272 20.92 5.28 -18.47
C ASP A 272 21.55 5.45 -19.85
N VAL A 273 20.76 5.90 -20.83
CA VAL A 273 21.15 5.93 -22.25
C VAL A 273 21.09 7.36 -22.76
N GLU A 274 22.23 7.86 -23.22
CA GLU A 274 22.37 9.21 -23.75
C GLU A 274 23.01 9.19 -25.15
N PHE A 275 22.46 10.00 -26.07
CA PHE A 275 22.96 10.13 -27.43
C PHE A 275 23.88 11.34 -27.57
N TYR A 276 25.03 11.08 -28.16
CA TYR A 276 26.08 12.06 -28.41
C TYR A 276 26.35 12.16 -29.90
N ILE A 277 26.62 13.38 -30.37
CA ILE A 277 26.95 13.62 -31.77
C ILE A 277 27.98 14.73 -31.91
N SER A 278 28.79 14.63 -32.96
CA SER A 278 29.59 15.72 -33.52
C SER A 278 29.31 15.80 -35.01
N THR A 279 29.02 16.99 -35.54
CA THR A 279 28.75 17.22 -36.97
C THR A 279 29.98 17.69 -37.73
N ASN A 280 31.04 18.11 -37.02
CA ASN A 280 32.24 18.72 -37.59
C ASN A 280 33.50 17.88 -37.36
N VAL A 281 34.43 17.95 -38.31
CA VAL A 281 35.75 17.31 -38.19
C VAL A 281 36.54 17.99 -37.08
N GLY A 282 37.10 17.21 -36.15
CA GLY A 282 37.96 17.70 -35.08
C GLY A 282 37.22 18.17 -33.83
N GLU A 283 35.89 18.17 -33.81
CA GLU A 283 35.10 18.46 -32.62
C GLU A 283 34.76 17.19 -31.83
N ASP A 284 34.82 17.29 -30.51
CA ASP A 284 34.36 16.25 -29.60
C ASP A 284 32.84 16.05 -29.68
N VAL A 285 32.40 14.81 -29.49
CA VAL A 285 30.97 14.50 -29.44
C VAL A 285 30.33 15.15 -28.21
N LYS A 286 29.19 15.81 -28.41
CA LYS A 286 28.42 16.49 -27.37
C LYS A 286 27.04 15.84 -27.23
N PRO A 287 26.38 15.96 -26.07
CA PRO A 287 25.00 15.52 -25.93
C PRO A 287 24.14 16.12 -27.03
N LEU A 288 23.28 15.30 -27.66
CA LEU A 288 22.42 15.73 -28.77
C LEU A 288 21.59 16.96 -28.41
N ALA A 289 21.14 17.06 -27.16
CA ALA A 289 20.37 18.20 -26.64
C ALA A 289 21.16 19.52 -26.57
N LYS A 290 22.50 19.47 -26.66
CA LYS A 290 23.40 20.65 -26.56
C LYS A 290 23.97 21.07 -27.92
N VAL A 291 23.54 20.46 -29.02
CA VAL A 291 24.00 20.82 -30.37
C VAL A 291 23.21 22.02 -30.89
N ALA A 292 23.91 23.08 -31.31
CA ALA A 292 23.36 24.43 -31.44
C ALA A 292 23.05 24.89 -32.89
N SER A 293 22.91 23.99 -33.87
CA SER A 293 22.58 24.34 -35.27
C SER A 293 21.22 23.77 -35.68
N GLY A 294 20.21 24.62 -35.89
CA GLY A 294 18.83 24.21 -36.17
C GLY A 294 18.70 23.27 -37.38
N GLY A 295 19.29 23.64 -38.52
CA GLY A 295 19.23 22.84 -39.74
C GLY A 295 19.95 21.50 -39.69
N GLU A 296 21.12 21.44 -39.05
CA GLU A 296 21.84 20.18 -38.86
C GLU A 296 21.11 19.27 -37.87
N VAL A 297 20.57 19.82 -36.79
CA VAL A 297 19.78 19.06 -35.81
C VAL A 297 18.53 18.48 -36.45
N SER A 298 17.82 19.22 -37.30
CA SER A 298 16.66 18.68 -38.05
C SER A 298 17.06 17.49 -38.94
N ARG A 299 18.23 17.54 -39.60
CA ARG A 299 18.74 16.40 -40.39
C ARG A 299 19.18 15.23 -39.52
N VAL A 300 19.74 15.49 -38.34
CA VAL A 300 20.07 14.44 -37.36
C VAL A 300 18.81 13.76 -36.85
N MET A 301 17.76 14.52 -36.56
CA MET A 301 16.46 13.97 -36.17
C MET A 301 15.84 13.17 -37.30
N LEU A 302 15.97 13.61 -38.56
CA LEU A 302 15.52 12.85 -39.72
C LEU A 302 16.26 11.51 -39.83
N ALA A 303 17.58 11.49 -39.64
CA ALA A 303 18.37 10.25 -39.65
C ALA A 303 17.93 9.29 -38.53
N LEU A 304 17.80 9.81 -37.29
CA LEU A 304 17.32 9.05 -36.14
C LEU A 304 15.92 8.47 -36.39
N LYS A 305 14.97 9.29 -36.85
CA LYS A 305 13.61 8.85 -37.14
C LYS A 305 13.56 7.86 -38.30
N SER A 306 14.43 7.97 -39.28
CA SER A 306 14.51 7.02 -40.40
C SER A 306 14.97 5.64 -39.94
N VAL A 307 16.01 5.57 -39.09
CA VAL A 307 16.47 4.30 -38.49
C VAL A 307 15.39 3.69 -37.58
N LEU A 308 14.69 4.54 -36.82
CA LEU A 308 13.70 4.11 -35.83
C LEU A 308 12.27 3.99 -36.38
N ALA A 309 12.03 4.32 -37.65
CA ALA A 309 10.70 4.52 -38.25
C ALA A 309 9.77 3.33 -38.06
N LYS A 310 10.30 2.11 -38.18
CA LYS A 310 9.51 0.86 -38.04
C LYS A 310 9.07 0.57 -36.60
N SER A 311 9.67 1.25 -35.62
CA SER A 311 9.44 1.02 -34.19
C SER A 311 8.69 2.16 -33.50
N ASP A 312 8.55 3.30 -34.17
CA ASP A 312 7.98 4.51 -33.60
C ASP A 312 6.47 4.61 -33.86
N LYS A 313 5.70 4.99 -32.83
CA LYS A 313 4.23 5.08 -32.87
C LYS A 313 3.70 6.49 -33.10
N LEU A 314 4.58 7.45 -33.38
CA LEU A 314 4.15 8.83 -33.65
C LEU A 314 3.38 8.87 -34.97
N PRO A 315 2.19 9.48 -35.05
CA PRO A 315 1.45 9.56 -36.32
C PRO A 315 1.90 10.73 -37.21
N LEU A 316 2.46 11.80 -36.62
CA LEU A 316 2.78 13.06 -37.30
C LEU A 316 4.17 13.56 -36.89
N LEU A 317 4.97 13.98 -37.88
CA LEU A 317 6.27 14.62 -37.71
C LEU A 317 6.30 15.96 -38.45
N ILE A 318 6.84 16.98 -37.80
CA ILE A 318 7.02 18.32 -38.38
C ILE A 318 8.52 18.59 -38.45
N PHE A 319 9.03 18.85 -39.66
CA PHE A 319 10.42 19.26 -39.88
C PHE A 319 10.45 20.72 -40.32
N ASP A 320 11.14 21.53 -39.53
CA ASP A 320 11.43 22.93 -39.84
C ASP A 320 12.92 23.10 -40.15
N GLU A 321 13.25 24.05 -41.02
CA GLU A 321 14.62 24.35 -41.47
C GLU A 321 15.44 23.14 -41.96
N ILE A 322 14.80 22.06 -42.40
CA ILE A 322 15.50 20.84 -42.88
C ILE A 322 16.40 21.12 -44.10
N ASP A 323 16.09 22.18 -44.82
CA ASP A 323 16.79 22.68 -46.00
C ASP A 323 17.86 23.73 -45.71
N SER A 324 18.09 24.09 -44.45
CA SER A 324 19.10 25.08 -44.08
C SER A 324 20.53 24.56 -44.35
N GLY A 325 21.30 25.34 -45.12
CA GLY A 325 22.71 25.05 -45.43
C GLY A 325 22.95 23.93 -46.44
N ILE A 326 21.91 23.49 -47.20
CA ILE A 326 22.05 22.44 -48.22
C ILE A 326 21.54 22.90 -49.59
N SER A 327 22.05 22.27 -50.65
CA SER A 327 21.60 22.52 -52.02
C SER A 327 21.88 21.31 -52.93
N GLY A 328 21.34 21.34 -54.14
CA GLY A 328 21.63 20.35 -55.19
C GLY A 328 21.32 18.91 -54.76
N ASN A 329 22.28 18.01 -54.95
CA ASN A 329 22.12 16.57 -54.66
C ASN A 329 21.80 16.29 -53.18
N ILE A 330 22.32 17.09 -52.24
CA ILE A 330 22.04 16.88 -50.80
C ILE A 330 20.56 17.18 -50.51
N ALA A 331 20.02 18.27 -51.06
CA ALA A 331 18.60 18.62 -50.92
C ALA A 331 17.69 17.53 -51.53
N GLN A 332 18.10 16.94 -52.64
CA GLN A 332 17.39 15.81 -53.25
C GLN A 332 17.39 14.57 -52.34
N LYS A 333 18.53 14.22 -51.72
CA LYS A 333 18.63 13.11 -50.76
C LYS A 333 17.77 13.33 -49.50
N VAL A 334 17.71 14.57 -49.00
CA VAL A 334 16.79 14.95 -47.92
C VAL A 334 15.34 14.74 -48.35
N GLY A 335 14.96 15.20 -49.55
CA GLY A 335 13.62 15.01 -50.10
C GLY A 335 13.23 13.52 -50.23
N LEU A 336 14.14 12.69 -50.72
CA LEU A 336 13.96 11.23 -50.78
C LEU A 336 13.83 10.59 -49.40
N SER A 337 14.62 11.04 -48.42
CA SER A 337 14.57 10.52 -47.05
C SER A 337 13.25 10.87 -46.38
N LEU A 338 12.76 12.10 -46.55
CA LEU A 338 11.43 12.52 -46.10
C LEU A 338 10.35 11.68 -46.78
N LYS A 339 10.46 11.45 -48.09
CA LYS A 339 9.50 10.63 -48.83
C LYS A 339 9.46 9.17 -48.35
N SER A 340 10.62 8.59 -48.07
CA SER A 340 10.73 7.24 -47.50
C SER A 340 10.07 7.18 -46.13
N LEU A 341 10.37 8.14 -45.24
CA LEU A 341 9.77 8.23 -43.92
C LEU A 341 8.24 8.48 -43.98
N ALA A 342 7.75 9.18 -45.00
CA ALA A 342 6.33 9.45 -45.20
C ALA A 342 5.49 8.18 -45.44
N SER A 343 6.11 7.05 -45.78
CA SER A 343 5.43 5.75 -45.89
C SER A 343 5.01 5.17 -44.53
N PHE A 344 5.62 5.65 -43.44
CA PHE A 344 5.34 5.22 -42.06
C PHE A 344 4.63 6.31 -41.24
N HIS A 345 4.86 7.60 -41.58
CA HIS A 345 4.43 8.76 -40.78
C HIS A 345 3.81 9.83 -41.67
N GLN A 346 2.85 10.59 -41.14
CA GLN A 346 2.50 11.85 -41.79
C GLN A 346 3.64 12.85 -41.54
N ILE A 347 4.14 13.48 -42.61
CA ILE A 347 5.22 14.47 -42.51
C ILE A 347 4.74 15.82 -43.02
N ILE A 348 4.98 16.86 -42.21
CA ILE A 348 4.88 18.26 -42.62
C ILE A 348 6.29 18.82 -42.67
N ALA A 349 6.75 19.20 -43.87
CA ALA A 349 8.03 19.86 -44.07
C ALA A 349 7.78 21.25 -44.66
N ILE A 350 8.40 22.27 -44.08
CA ILE A 350 8.42 23.63 -44.63
C ILE A 350 9.74 23.77 -45.40
N THR A 351 9.66 24.12 -46.67
CA THR A 351 10.87 24.22 -47.50
C THR A 351 10.73 25.25 -48.61
N HIS A 352 11.87 25.84 -48.98
CA HIS A 352 12.03 26.68 -50.16
C HIS A 352 12.79 25.97 -51.30
N LEU A 353 13.25 24.73 -51.08
CA LEU A 353 14.03 23.99 -52.07
C LEU A 353 13.13 23.15 -52.98
N PRO A 354 13.19 23.35 -54.33
CA PRO A 354 12.38 22.57 -55.27
C PRO A 354 12.68 21.07 -55.18
N GLN A 355 13.91 20.68 -54.84
CA GLN A 355 14.33 19.29 -54.70
C GLN A 355 13.63 18.56 -53.56
N ILE A 356 13.17 19.26 -52.52
CA ILE A 356 12.39 18.67 -51.43
C ILE A 356 10.90 18.76 -51.77
N ALA A 357 10.45 19.93 -52.23
CA ALA A 357 9.04 20.19 -52.54
C ALA A 357 8.48 19.26 -53.63
N ALA A 358 9.32 18.84 -54.57
CA ALA A 358 8.95 17.90 -55.65
C ALA A 358 8.46 16.54 -55.14
N PHE A 359 8.99 16.04 -54.02
CA PHE A 359 8.65 14.70 -53.48
C PHE A 359 7.36 14.67 -52.63
N SER A 360 6.75 15.83 -52.34
CA SER A 360 5.52 15.92 -51.54
C SER A 360 4.33 15.15 -52.15
N ASP A 361 3.58 14.41 -51.33
CA ASP A 361 2.28 13.83 -51.73
C ASP A 361 1.19 14.90 -51.87
N HIS A 362 1.26 15.89 -50.99
CA HIS A 362 0.38 17.06 -51.01
C HIS A 362 1.24 18.31 -50.91
N HIS A 363 1.06 19.21 -51.86
CA HIS A 363 1.81 20.46 -51.92
C HIS A 363 0.89 21.63 -51.54
N TYR A 364 1.34 22.44 -50.59
CA TYR A 364 0.65 23.65 -50.17
C TYR A 364 1.55 24.86 -50.43
N ALA A 365 1.01 25.88 -51.09
CA ALA A 365 1.70 27.15 -51.27
C ALA A 365 1.25 28.13 -50.19
N ILE A 366 2.21 28.90 -49.65
CA ILE A 366 1.96 30.00 -48.73
C ILE A 366 2.04 31.30 -49.52
N GLU A 367 0.97 32.08 -49.51
CA GLU A 367 0.85 33.35 -50.23
C GLU A 367 0.53 34.47 -49.24
N LYS A 368 1.13 35.65 -49.44
CA LYS A 368 0.75 36.87 -48.71
C LYS A 368 -0.33 37.60 -49.49
N LYS A 369 -1.45 37.90 -48.84
CA LYS A 369 -2.54 38.71 -49.40
C LYS A 369 -2.71 39.96 -48.56
N THR A 370 -2.93 41.10 -49.20
CA THR A 370 -3.27 42.35 -48.49
C THR A 370 -4.79 42.46 -48.43
N VAL A 371 -5.34 42.49 -47.22
CA VAL A 371 -6.77 42.70 -46.97
C VAL A 371 -6.89 43.87 -45.99
N GLU A 372 -7.61 44.93 -46.37
CA GLU A 372 -7.82 46.13 -45.53
C GLU A 372 -6.49 46.70 -44.96
N ASP A 373 -5.51 46.94 -45.83
CA ASP A 373 -4.16 47.42 -45.49
C ASP A 373 -3.35 46.54 -44.51
N ARG A 374 -3.78 45.29 -44.26
CA ARG A 374 -3.04 44.31 -43.48
C ARG A 374 -2.59 43.15 -44.36
N VAL A 375 -1.30 42.79 -44.24
CA VAL A 375 -0.74 41.60 -44.89
C VAL A 375 -1.12 40.37 -44.08
N ILE A 376 -1.95 39.51 -44.66
CA ILE A 376 -2.32 38.21 -44.09
C ILE A 376 -1.64 37.08 -44.88
N SER A 377 -1.20 36.04 -44.18
CA SER A 377 -0.70 34.81 -44.82
C SER A 377 -1.86 33.85 -45.08
N SER A 378 -1.93 33.32 -46.29
CA SER A 378 -2.93 32.34 -46.72
C SER A 378 -2.23 31.08 -47.23
N ILE A 379 -2.79 29.91 -46.91
CA ILE A 379 -2.29 28.62 -47.39
C ILE A 379 -3.30 28.01 -48.37
N ARG A 380 -2.80 27.49 -49.50
CA ARG A 380 -3.64 26.89 -50.55
C ARG A 380 -3.05 25.55 -51.00
N LYS A 381 -3.88 24.50 -51.02
CA LYS A 381 -3.51 23.21 -51.61
C LYS A 381 -3.42 23.34 -53.13
N LEU A 382 -2.34 22.84 -53.71
CA LEU A 382 -2.12 22.81 -55.16
C LEU A 382 -2.60 21.49 -55.76
N ASP A 383 -3.14 21.56 -56.97
CA ASP A 383 -3.34 20.41 -57.86
C ASP A 383 -2.03 20.03 -58.56
N ASP A 384 -2.03 18.94 -59.33
CA ASP A 384 -0.81 18.44 -59.99
C ASP A 384 -0.18 19.49 -60.91
N ARG A 385 -1.01 20.25 -61.65
CA ARG A 385 -0.54 21.33 -62.51
C ARG A 385 0.03 22.48 -61.69
N GLY A 386 -0.64 22.89 -60.62
CA GLY A 386 -0.20 23.92 -59.70
C GLY A 386 1.13 23.55 -59.03
N LYS A 387 1.30 22.29 -58.63
CA LYS A 387 2.56 21.76 -58.08
C LYS A 387 3.72 21.91 -59.08
N VAL A 388 3.52 21.52 -60.34
CA VAL A 388 4.56 21.66 -61.39
C VAL A 388 4.94 23.13 -61.57
N ILE A 389 3.96 24.04 -61.61
CA ILE A 389 4.21 25.48 -61.76
C ILE A 389 4.98 26.04 -60.55
N GLU A 390 4.59 25.67 -59.32
CA GLU A 390 5.25 26.17 -58.12
C GLU A 390 6.68 25.62 -57.99
N VAL A 391 6.91 24.34 -58.29
CA VAL A 391 8.26 23.77 -58.34
C VAL A 391 9.10 24.45 -59.44
N ALA A 392 8.52 24.74 -60.61
CA ALA A 392 9.21 25.48 -61.67
C ALA A 392 9.58 26.91 -61.23
N LYS A 393 8.70 27.57 -60.47
CA LYS A 393 8.95 28.88 -59.87
C LYS A 393 10.06 28.84 -58.82
N LEU A 394 10.10 27.80 -57.98
CA LEU A 394 11.20 27.58 -57.04
C LEU A 394 12.54 27.31 -57.76
N LEU A 395 12.51 26.74 -58.97
CA LEU A 395 13.70 26.51 -59.81
C LEU A 395 14.20 27.77 -60.55
N SER A 396 13.30 28.54 -61.16
CA SER A 396 13.66 29.66 -62.06
C SER A 396 13.38 31.05 -61.52
N GLY A 397 12.86 31.18 -60.30
CA GLY A 397 12.49 32.45 -59.68
C GLY A 397 11.19 33.00 -60.26
N GLU A 398 11.12 34.32 -60.48
CA GLU A 398 9.87 35.00 -60.85
C GLU A 398 9.34 34.68 -62.25
N LYS A 399 10.21 34.32 -63.21
CA LYS A 399 9.80 33.96 -64.58
C LYS A 399 9.79 32.45 -64.76
N VAL A 400 8.60 31.87 -64.86
CA VAL A 400 8.39 30.47 -65.26
C VAL A 400 8.53 30.36 -66.78
N THR A 401 9.38 29.46 -67.25
CA THR A 401 9.64 29.20 -68.68
C THR A 401 9.26 27.76 -69.03
N ASP A 402 9.07 27.45 -70.31
CA ASP A 402 8.82 26.07 -70.74
C ASP A 402 9.95 25.11 -70.32
N ALA A 403 11.20 25.61 -70.31
CA ALA A 403 12.35 24.87 -69.82
C ALA A 403 12.25 24.58 -68.32
N SER A 404 11.87 25.55 -67.49
CA SER A 404 11.73 25.32 -66.04
C SER A 404 10.55 24.43 -65.68
N ILE A 405 9.46 24.48 -66.45
CA ILE A 405 8.34 23.51 -66.34
C ILE A 405 8.81 22.10 -66.66
N LYS A 406 9.61 21.93 -67.73
CA LYS A 406 10.17 20.62 -68.10
C LYS A 406 11.05 20.06 -66.99
N SER A 407 11.98 20.84 -66.47
CA SER A 407 12.85 20.43 -65.35
C SER A 407 12.07 20.14 -64.07
N ALA A 408 11.00 20.89 -63.78
CA ALA A 408 10.13 20.62 -62.64
C ALA A 408 9.40 19.28 -62.77
N ARG A 409 8.91 18.93 -63.97
CA ARG A 409 8.30 17.62 -64.21
C ARG A 409 9.29 16.49 -64.03
N GLU A 410 10.49 16.61 -64.61
CA GLU A 410 11.56 15.62 -64.45
C GLU A 410 11.87 15.40 -62.96
N LEU A 411 11.96 16.48 -62.17
CA LEU A 411 12.23 16.41 -60.73
C LEU A 411 11.09 15.74 -59.94
N ILE A 412 9.82 15.97 -60.30
CA ILE A 412 8.64 15.36 -59.67
C ILE A 412 8.53 13.87 -60.04
N GLU A 413 8.90 13.51 -61.27
CA GLU A 413 8.81 12.15 -61.81
C GLU A 413 10.00 11.26 -61.42
N LEU A 414 11.01 11.80 -60.72
CA LEU A 414 12.12 11.02 -60.17
C LEU A 414 11.58 9.92 -59.25
N LYS A 415 11.58 8.69 -59.77
CA LYS A 415 11.16 7.52 -59.01
C LYS A 415 12.20 7.16 -57.96
N ILE A 416 11.70 6.79 -56.79
CA ILE A 416 12.45 6.06 -55.78
C ILE A 416 12.75 4.69 -56.40
N SER A 417 14.01 4.40 -56.71
CA SER A 417 14.47 3.08 -57.16
C SER A 417 14.58 2.11 -56.01
#